data_AF-A0A520MMN7-F1
#
_entry.id   AF-A0A520MMN7-F1
#
_cell.length_a   1.000
_cell.length_b   1.000
_cell.length_c   1.000
_cell.angle_alpha   90.00
_cell.angle_beta   90.00
_cell.angle_gamma   90.00
#
_symmetry.space_group_name_H-M   'P 1'
#
loop_
_entity.id
_entity.type
_entity.pdbx_description
1 polymer ?
#
loop_
_entity_poly.entity_id
_entity_poly.type
_entity_poly.pdbx_seq_one_letter_code
_entity_poly.pdbx_strand_id
1 'polypeptide(L)'
;MDSVFAGCGYVGRQVARRERDLSGRVFAVVRSPSSAEQLIREGIQSIALDLEEISALEFSLSDKVLYWFVPPQPEGMQDRRLRRCLELAAQIGQIPKRIVLINTTGVYGDCQGDWVTETRPRRPQTGRATRRVDAEDFARSWCDFHAVTLVVLRVPGIYGFGKLPLDRIKNARPVLAPELCPWSNRVHVEDLITACMSAARIKAPAPAYNISDGHPSTMTDFFFKVADAAGLPRPPILTTQEASAQLSKEMQSYLAESKRIDNTLMKEHLGVVPRFPDLERGLNAIFSGLANDG
;
A
#
# COMPACT_ATOMS: atom_id res chain seq x y z
N MET A 1 -9.55 -15.06 10.07
CA MET A 1 -10.33 -14.27 11.04
C MET A 1 -11.49 -13.63 10.30
N ASP A 2 -12.62 -13.40 10.96
CA ASP A 2 -13.68 -12.62 10.34
C ASP A 2 -13.15 -11.21 10.04
N SER A 3 -13.27 -10.80 8.77
CA SER A 3 -12.56 -9.64 8.25
C SER A 3 -13.45 -8.80 7.34
N VAL A 4 -13.31 -7.49 7.45
CA VAL A 4 -13.92 -6.51 6.55
C VAL A 4 -12.83 -5.76 5.80
N PHE A 5 -12.99 -5.62 4.50
CA PHE A 5 -12.06 -4.93 3.62
C PHE A 5 -12.69 -3.63 3.13
N ALA A 6 -12.28 -2.49 3.69
CA ALA A 6 -12.58 -1.19 3.12
C ALA A 6 -11.61 -0.93 1.97
N GLY A 7 -12.10 -1.10 0.74
CA GLY A 7 -11.28 -1.20 -0.46
C GLY A 7 -10.72 -2.61 -0.65
N CYS A 8 -11.18 -3.31 -1.67
CA CYS A 8 -10.71 -4.66 -2.02
C CYS A 8 -10.21 -4.67 -3.46
N GLY A 9 -9.15 -3.89 -3.71
CA GLY A 9 -8.48 -3.82 -5.01
C GLY A 9 -7.45 -4.94 -5.19
N TYR A 10 -6.39 -4.69 -5.95
CA TYR A 10 -5.35 -5.68 -6.25
C TYR A 10 -4.79 -6.40 -4.99
N VAL A 11 -4.23 -5.67 -4.02
CA VAL A 11 -3.68 -6.28 -2.80
C VAL A 11 -4.80 -6.81 -1.89
N GLY A 12 -5.84 -6.00 -1.69
CA GLY A 12 -6.96 -6.36 -0.80
C GLY A 12 -7.63 -7.67 -1.20
N ARG A 13 -7.77 -7.97 -2.50
CA ARG A 13 -8.32 -9.25 -2.98
C ARG A 13 -7.47 -10.44 -2.58
N GLN A 14 -6.16 -10.32 -2.70
CA GLN A 14 -5.27 -11.43 -2.34
C GLN A 14 -5.26 -11.67 -0.83
N VAL A 15 -5.27 -10.61 -0.02
CA VAL A 15 -5.42 -10.72 1.44
C VAL A 15 -6.79 -11.31 1.81
N ALA A 16 -7.87 -10.89 1.15
CA ALA A 16 -9.21 -11.43 1.34
C ALA A 16 -9.29 -12.93 1.03
N ARG A 17 -8.70 -13.37 -0.08
CA ARG A 17 -8.60 -14.81 -0.42
C ARG A 17 -7.86 -15.56 0.69
N ARG A 18 -6.72 -15.04 1.15
CA ARG A 18 -5.93 -15.69 2.20
C ARG A 18 -6.64 -15.76 3.56
N GLU A 19 -7.42 -14.75 3.92
CA GLU A 19 -8.27 -14.79 5.12
C GLU A 19 -9.37 -15.86 4.99
N ARG A 20 -9.97 -15.98 3.80
CA ARG A 20 -10.99 -17.01 3.52
C ARG A 20 -10.41 -18.42 3.55
N ASP A 21 -9.23 -18.63 2.99
CA ASP A 21 -8.56 -19.94 3.00
C ASP A 21 -8.23 -20.40 4.43
N LEU A 22 -8.04 -19.45 5.35
CA LEU A 22 -7.92 -19.69 6.79
C LEU A 22 -9.29 -19.73 7.51
N SER A 23 -10.36 -20.07 6.77
CA SER A 23 -11.74 -20.19 7.22
C SER A 23 -12.34 -18.92 7.83
N GLY A 24 -11.79 -17.74 7.53
CA GLY A 24 -12.39 -16.45 7.93
C GLY A 24 -13.59 -16.08 7.06
N ARG A 25 -14.64 -15.52 7.65
CA ARG A 25 -15.70 -14.87 6.86
C ARG A 25 -15.19 -13.51 6.38
N VAL A 26 -15.24 -13.30 5.07
CA VAL A 26 -14.71 -12.08 4.44
C VAL A 26 -15.82 -11.29 3.79
N PHE A 27 -15.88 -10.01 4.14
CA PHE A 27 -16.79 -9.04 3.54
C PHE A 27 -15.99 -7.86 2.99
N ALA A 28 -16.33 -7.36 1.81
CA ALA A 28 -15.63 -6.27 1.17
C ALA A 28 -16.56 -5.09 0.83
N VAL A 29 -16.05 -3.88 1.03
CA VAL A 29 -16.70 -2.64 0.64
C VAL A 29 -15.87 -2.01 -0.46
N VAL A 30 -16.48 -1.79 -1.62
CA VAL A 30 -15.82 -1.20 -2.79
C VAL A 30 -16.68 -0.08 -3.36
N ARG A 31 -16.09 0.82 -4.16
CA ARG A 31 -16.80 2.00 -4.64
C ARG A 31 -17.81 1.72 -5.76
N SER A 32 -17.54 0.74 -6.64
CA SER A 32 -18.39 0.51 -7.83
C SER A 32 -19.16 -0.80 -7.76
N PRO A 33 -20.40 -0.84 -8.29
CA PRO A 33 -21.18 -2.08 -8.44
C PRO A 33 -20.43 -3.16 -9.21
N SER A 34 -19.75 -2.80 -10.30
CA SER A 34 -18.94 -3.73 -11.10
C SER A 34 -17.82 -4.40 -10.31
N SER A 35 -17.18 -3.68 -9.39
CA SER A 35 -16.15 -4.25 -8.52
C SER A 35 -16.75 -5.21 -7.50
N ALA A 36 -17.93 -4.88 -6.96
CA ALA A 36 -18.63 -5.74 -6.01
C ALA A 36 -19.08 -7.05 -6.67
N GLU A 37 -19.69 -6.97 -7.84
CA GLU A 37 -20.06 -8.15 -8.63
C GLU A 37 -18.86 -9.04 -8.96
N GLN A 38 -17.72 -8.43 -9.31
CA GLN A 38 -16.49 -9.18 -9.54
C GLN A 38 -16.05 -9.94 -8.27
N LEU A 39 -16.06 -9.31 -7.11
CA LEU A 39 -15.70 -9.95 -5.84
C LEU A 39 -16.66 -11.08 -5.49
N ILE A 40 -17.97 -10.89 -5.72
CA ILE A 40 -18.98 -11.93 -5.50
C ILE A 40 -18.71 -13.15 -6.38
N ARG A 41 -18.37 -12.96 -7.67
CA ARG A 41 -17.96 -14.05 -8.57
C ARG A 41 -16.70 -14.76 -8.09
N GLU A 42 -15.79 -14.04 -7.43
CA GLU A 42 -14.58 -14.59 -6.82
C GLU A 42 -14.86 -15.25 -5.44
N GLY A 43 -16.11 -15.32 -5.00
CA GLY A 43 -16.53 -15.92 -3.73
C GLY A 43 -16.23 -15.06 -2.51
N ILE A 44 -16.22 -13.73 -2.67
CA ILE A 44 -16.06 -12.73 -1.61
C ILE A 44 -17.36 -11.94 -1.52
N GLN A 45 -18.04 -12.00 -0.36
CA GLN A 45 -19.23 -11.17 -0.14
C GLN A 45 -18.83 -9.69 -0.20
N SER A 46 -19.61 -8.87 -0.89
CA SER A 46 -19.28 -7.46 -1.01
C SER A 46 -20.49 -6.58 -1.32
N ILE A 47 -20.33 -5.29 -1.04
CA ILE A 47 -21.28 -4.22 -1.40
C ILE A 47 -20.56 -3.07 -2.11
N ALA A 48 -21.30 -2.36 -2.95
CA ALA A 48 -20.87 -1.11 -3.53
C ALA A 48 -21.31 0.06 -2.64
N LEU A 49 -20.36 0.79 -2.08
CA LEU A 49 -20.60 1.91 -1.18
C LEU A 49 -19.49 2.95 -1.32
N ASP A 50 -19.86 4.20 -1.60
CA ASP A 50 -18.90 5.30 -1.67
C ASP A 50 -18.65 5.89 -0.29
N LEU A 51 -17.52 5.48 0.33
CA LEU A 51 -17.08 5.93 1.65
C LEU A 51 -16.83 7.44 1.76
N GLU A 52 -16.83 8.21 0.66
CA GLU A 52 -16.79 9.67 0.74
C GLU A 52 -18.16 10.27 1.11
N GLU A 53 -19.24 9.64 0.64
CA GLU A 53 -20.61 10.16 0.72
C GLU A 53 -21.50 9.41 1.74
N ILE A 54 -20.99 8.34 2.38
CA ILE A 54 -21.76 7.48 3.30
C ILE A 54 -22.49 8.22 4.43
N SER A 55 -23.81 8.14 4.51
CA SER A 55 -24.56 8.69 5.65
C SER A 55 -24.79 7.67 6.78
N ALA A 56 -24.65 6.38 6.50
CA ALA A 56 -24.81 5.30 7.46
C ALA A 56 -23.82 4.15 7.15
N LEU A 57 -23.51 3.35 8.17
CA LEU A 57 -22.71 2.15 8.00
C LEU A 57 -23.62 0.97 7.64
N GLU A 58 -23.41 0.38 6.47
CA GLU A 58 -24.24 -0.72 5.93
C GLU A 58 -23.62 -2.11 6.12
N PHE A 59 -22.59 -2.21 6.97
CA PHE A 59 -21.86 -3.45 7.20
C PHE A 59 -21.41 -3.57 8.66
N SER A 60 -21.28 -4.80 9.14
CA SER A 60 -20.89 -5.07 10.51
C SER A 60 -19.37 -5.09 10.67
N LEU A 61 -18.88 -4.41 11.71
CA LEU A 61 -17.47 -4.38 12.10
C LEU A 61 -17.21 -5.08 13.43
N SER A 62 -18.23 -5.24 14.29
CA SER A 62 -18.08 -5.83 15.63
C SER A 62 -17.34 -7.17 15.60
N ASP A 63 -16.30 -7.28 16.44
CA ASP A 63 -15.42 -8.46 16.57
C ASP A 63 -14.61 -8.84 15.33
N LYS A 64 -14.53 -7.97 14.31
CA LYS A 64 -13.81 -8.25 13.05
C LYS A 64 -12.47 -7.51 12.97
N VAL A 65 -11.63 -7.98 12.05
CA VAL A 65 -10.46 -7.22 11.58
C VAL A 65 -10.89 -6.33 10.42
N LEU A 66 -10.70 -5.02 10.55
CA LEU A 66 -10.90 -4.06 9.47
C LEU A 66 -9.57 -3.84 8.74
N TYR A 67 -9.47 -4.29 7.49
CA TYR A 67 -8.40 -3.91 6.59
C TYR A 67 -8.77 -2.65 5.82
N TRP A 68 -7.99 -1.58 5.99
CA TRP A 68 -8.23 -0.30 5.33
C TRP A 68 -7.25 -0.07 4.18
N PHE A 69 -7.71 -0.34 2.95
CA PHE A 69 -6.97 -0.12 1.72
C PHE A 69 -7.43 1.12 0.94
N VAL A 70 -8.47 1.82 1.41
CA VAL A 70 -9.03 2.98 0.71
C VAL A 70 -8.00 4.12 0.65
N PRO A 71 -7.71 4.68 -0.53
CA PRO A 71 -6.92 5.90 -0.64
C PRO A 71 -7.72 7.10 -0.10
N PRO A 72 -7.05 8.12 0.47
CA PRO A 72 -7.75 9.34 0.85
C PRO A 72 -8.37 10.00 -0.38
N GLN A 73 -9.37 10.84 -0.18
CA GLN A 73 -9.94 11.65 -1.24
C GLN A 73 -8.89 12.62 -1.85
N PRO A 74 -9.12 13.17 -3.06
CA PRO A 74 -8.09 13.91 -3.79
C PRO A 74 -7.75 15.28 -3.18
N GLU A 75 -8.68 15.89 -2.44
CA GLU A 75 -8.58 17.26 -1.93
C GLU A 75 -8.69 17.35 -0.41
N GLY A 76 -8.30 18.52 0.12
CA GLY A 76 -8.28 18.81 1.55
C GLY A 76 -7.07 18.24 2.28
N MET A 77 -7.04 18.47 3.61
CA MET A 77 -5.92 18.11 4.48
C MET A 77 -6.18 16.88 5.35
N GLN A 78 -7.44 16.46 5.45
CA GLN A 78 -7.85 15.32 6.27
C GLN A 78 -8.18 14.08 5.44
N ASP A 79 -8.15 12.87 6.00
CA ASP A 79 -8.76 11.68 5.37
C ASP A 79 -10.22 11.56 5.83
N ARG A 80 -11.13 12.17 5.04
CA ARG A 80 -12.56 12.25 5.39
C ARG A 80 -13.23 10.87 5.33
N ARG A 81 -12.77 10.00 4.42
CA ARG A 81 -13.34 8.67 4.22
C ARG A 81 -13.13 7.79 5.45
N LEU A 82 -11.90 7.80 5.99
CA LEU A 82 -11.58 7.05 7.21
C LEU A 82 -12.33 7.61 8.43
N ARG A 83 -12.28 8.93 8.61
CA ARG A 83 -12.96 9.63 9.70
C ARG A 83 -14.44 9.29 9.76
N ARG A 84 -15.14 9.54 8.65
CA ARG A 84 -16.59 9.33 8.54
C ARG A 84 -16.97 7.87 8.79
N CYS A 85 -16.21 6.92 8.24
CA CYS A 85 -16.48 5.49 8.45
C CYS A 85 -16.36 5.09 9.93
N LEU A 86 -15.28 5.48 10.60
CA LEU A 86 -15.05 5.13 12.01
C LEU A 86 -16.00 5.87 12.97
N GLU A 87 -16.35 7.12 12.67
CA GLU A 87 -17.35 7.89 13.43
C GLU A 87 -18.74 7.25 13.33
N LEU A 88 -19.19 6.91 12.12
CA LEU A 88 -20.47 6.22 11.92
C LEU A 88 -20.47 4.86 12.61
N ALA A 89 -19.36 4.11 12.52
CA ALA A 89 -19.21 2.83 13.20
C ALA A 89 -19.35 2.97 14.72
N ALA A 90 -18.73 3.98 15.32
CA ALA A 90 -18.84 4.25 16.75
C ALA A 90 -20.28 4.63 17.18
N GLN A 91 -20.97 5.45 16.39
CA GLN A 91 -22.35 5.88 16.68
C GLN A 91 -23.33 4.71 16.83
N ILE A 92 -23.11 3.61 16.11
CA ILE A 92 -23.99 2.43 16.14
C ILE A 92 -23.35 1.22 16.86
N GLY A 93 -22.26 1.43 17.60
CA GLY A 93 -21.58 0.37 18.36
C GLY A 93 -20.89 -0.70 17.50
N GLN A 94 -20.63 -0.43 16.22
CA GLN A 94 -19.91 -1.33 15.32
C GLN A 94 -18.39 -1.13 15.46
N ILE A 95 -17.84 -1.43 16.63
CA ILE A 95 -16.41 -1.28 16.92
C ILE A 95 -15.64 -2.52 16.46
N PRO A 96 -14.66 -2.42 15.53
CA PRO A 96 -13.85 -3.56 15.15
C PRO A 96 -12.89 -3.94 16.26
N LYS A 97 -12.51 -5.21 16.30
CA LYS A 97 -11.48 -5.70 17.23
C LYS A 97 -10.09 -5.15 16.89
N ARG A 98 -9.84 -4.93 15.59
CA ARG A 98 -8.53 -4.53 15.08
C ARG A 98 -8.67 -3.78 13.76
N ILE A 99 -7.79 -2.81 13.54
CA ILE A 99 -7.63 -2.12 12.26
C ILE A 99 -6.22 -2.36 11.73
N VAL A 100 -6.12 -2.87 10.50
CA VAL A 100 -4.89 -2.90 9.72
C VAL A 100 -4.96 -1.77 8.69
N LEU A 101 -4.25 -0.67 8.97
CA LEU A 101 -4.25 0.53 8.14
C LEU A 101 -3.12 0.50 7.13
N ILE A 102 -3.46 0.43 5.84
CA ILE A 102 -2.46 0.55 4.77
C ILE A 102 -2.17 2.02 4.50
N ASN A 103 -0.99 2.42 4.93
CA ASN A 103 -0.43 3.75 4.76
C ASN A 103 0.69 3.74 3.71
N THR A 104 1.44 4.84 3.61
CA THR A 104 2.53 5.02 2.66
C THR A 104 3.80 5.48 3.36
N THR A 105 4.96 5.15 2.79
CA THR A 105 6.23 5.74 3.23
C THR A 105 6.36 7.22 2.85
N GLY A 106 5.51 7.76 1.97
CA GLY A 106 5.46 9.19 1.66
C GLY A 106 5.18 10.10 2.87
N VAL A 107 4.68 9.54 3.99
CA VAL A 107 4.50 10.27 5.25
C VAL A 107 5.81 10.85 5.82
N TYR A 108 6.96 10.27 5.45
CA TYR A 108 8.27 10.78 5.86
C TYR A 108 8.72 12.00 5.06
N GLY A 109 8.13 12.25 3.88
CA GLY A 109 8.60 13.26 2.92
C GLY A 109 10.01 12.96 2.40
N ASP A 110 10.72 14.00 2.00
CA ASP A 110 12.12 13.91 1.62
C ASP A 110 13.03 13.72 2.83
N CYS A 111 13.88 12.69 2.76
CA CYS A 111 14.88 12.38 3.77
C CYS A 111 16.30 12.48 3.18
N GLN A 112 16.48 13.15 2.03
CA GLN A 112 17.79 13.39 1.42
C GLN A 112 18.59 12.10 1.17
N GLY A 113 17.88 11.00 0.93
CA GLY A 113 18.47 9.69 0.71
C GLY A 113 18.91 8.96 1.99
N ASP A 114 18.56 9.43 3.19
CA ASP A 114 18.84 8.73 4.44
C ASP A 114 18.15 7.35 4.51
N TRP A 115 18.69 6.47 5.34
CA TRP A 115 17.96 5.31 5.84
C TRP A 115 16.93 5.73 6.88
N VAL A 116 15.70 5.25 6.73
CA VAL A 116 14.53 5.67 7.49
C VAL A 116 13.92 4.47 8.20
N THR A 117 13.90 4.55 9.53
CA THR A 117 13.16 3.65 10.42
C THR A 117 11.80 4.26 10.79
N GLU A 118 10.95 3.48 11.45
CA GLU A 118 9.60 3.90 11.85
C GLU A 118 9.59 5.05 12.89
N THR A 119 10.70 5.25 13.59
CA THR A 119 10.90 6.32 14.58
C THR A 119 11.23 7.67 13.93
N ARG A 120 11.53 7.72 12.63
CA ARG A 120 11.75 8.98 11.91
C ARG A 120 10.47 9.84 11.98
N PRO A 121 10.58 11.14 12.31
CA PRO A 121 9.42 12.04 12.29
C PRO A 121 8.75 12.08 10.91
N ARG A 122 7.42 12.07 10.90
CA ARG A 122 6.62 12.25 9.68
C ARG A 122 6.65 13.72 9.26
N ARG A 123 7.09 14.00 8.03
CA ARG A 123 7.20 15.34 7.44
C ARG A 123 6.68 15.33 5.99
N PRO A 124 5.37 15.11 5.78
CA PRO A 124 4.82 14.96 4.45
C PRO A 124 5.00 16.25 3.62
N GLN A 125 5.35 16.11 2.34
CA GLN A 125 5.53 17.25 1.43
C GLN A 125 4.46 17.32 0.34
N THR A 126 3.60 16.30 0.22
CA THR A 126 2.51 16.26 -0.75
C THR A 126 1.16 16.26 -0.04
N GLY A 127 0.13 16.85 -0.66
CA GLY A 127 -1.22 16.86 -0.07
C GLY A 127 -1.76 15.46 0.22
N ARG A 128 -1.43 14.47 -0.63
CA ARG A 128 -1.77 13.07 -0.39
C ARG A 128 -1.07 12.51 0.85
N ALA A 129 0.23 12.77 1.02
CA ALA A 129 0.98 12.33 2.20
C ALA A 129 0.45 13.00 3.47
N THR A 130 0.06 14.28 3.41
CA THR A 130 -0.54 14.98 4.55
C THR A 130 -1.83 14.34 5.01
N ARG A 131 -2.75 14.01 4.07
CA ARG A 131 -3.97 13.27 4.41
C ARG A 131 -3.69 11.88 4.99
N ARG A 132 -2.60 11.24 4.57
CA ARG A 132 -2.16 9.94 5.09
C ARG A 132 -1.55 10.02 6.49
N VAL A 133 -0.93 11.14 6.85
CA VAL A 133 -0.55 11.43 8.24
C VAL A 133 -1.79 11.66 9.09
N ASP A 134 -2.73 12.48 8.59
CA ASP A 134 -4.01 12.73 9.27
C ASP A 134 -4.79 11.44 9.54
N ALA A 135 -4.87 10.55 8.54
CA ALA A 135 -5.51 9.23 8.69
C ALA A 135 -4.89 8.41 9.83
N GLU A 136 -3.56 8.40 9.92
CA GLU A 136 -2.82 7.66 10.94
C GLU A 136 -3.06 8.23 12.34
N ASP A 137 -3.04 9.56 12.48
CA ASP A 137 -3.25 10.25 13.75
C ASP A 137 -4.68 10.15 14.26
N PHE A 138 -5.64 10.28 13.35
CA PHE A 138 -7.05 10.09 13.68
C PHE A 138 -7.33 8.65 14.08
N ALA A 139 -6.90 7.67 13.27
CA ALA A 139 -7.11 6.26 13.57
C ALA A 139 -6.50 5.88 14.92
N ARG A 140 -5.32 6.42 15.25
CA ARG A 140 -4.67 6.16 16.53
C ARG A 140 -5.49 6.69 17.70
N SER A 141 -5.84 7.97 17.67
CA SER A 141 -6.68 8.58 18.70
C SER A 141 -8.03 7.86 18.87
N TRP A 142 -8.67 7.48 17.77
CA TRP A 142 -9.93 6.75 17.77
C TRP A 142 -9.76 5.34 18.36
N CYS A 143 -8.71 4.62 17.96
CA CYS A 143 -8.43 3.28 18.47
C CYS A 143 -8.09 3.28 19.97
N ASP A 144 -7.30 4.26 20.42
CA ASP A 144 -6.94 4.41 21.84
C ASP A 144 -8.19 4.66 22.69
N PHE A 145 -9.12 5.51 22.22
CA PHE A 145 -10.38 5.79 22.90
C PHE A 145 -11.32 4.57 22.96
N HIS A 146 -11.40 3.80 21.89
CA HIS A 146 -12.31 2.63 21.79
C HIS A 146 -11.66 1.30 22.17
N ALA A 147 -10.42 1.30 22.68
CA ALA A 147 -9.63 0.10 23.00
C ALA A 147 -9.49 -0.89 21.83
N VAL A 148 -9.31 -0.36 20.61
CA VAL A 148 -9.11 -1.13 19.37
C VAL A 148 -7.63 -1.27 19.09
N THR A 149 -7.18 -2.47 18.66
CA THR A 149 -5.79 -2.60 18.21
C THR A 149 -5.60 -1.94 16.84
N LEU A 150 -4.71 -0.96 16.73
CA LEU A 150 -4.28 -0.41 15.45
C LEU A 150 -2.92 -0.99 15.03
N VAL A 151 -2.80 -1.41 13.77
CA VAL A 151 -1.52 -1.72 13.14
C VAL A 151 -1.39 -0.95 11.84
N VAL A 152 -0.37 -0.10 11.74
CA VAL A 152 -0.13 0.74 10.56
C VAL A 152 0.98 0.13 9.72
N LEU A 153 0.70 -0.09 8.44
CA LEU A 153 1.68 -0.58 7.46
C LEU A 153 2.03 0.55 6.50
N ARG A 154 3.24 1.11 6.60
CA ARG A 154 3.75 2.16 5.70
C ARG A 154 4.39 1.50 4.49
N VAL A 155 3.68 1.55 3.36
CA VAL A 155 4.04 0.80 2.14
C VAL A 155 4.67 1.72 1.09
N PRO A 156 5.80 1.33 0.46
CA PRO A 156 6.40 2.06 -0.65
C PRO A 156 5.77 1.61 -1.98
N GLY A 157 6.53 1.62 -3.09
CA GLY A 157 6.05 1.10 -4.37
C GLY A 157 5.75 -0.39 -4.30
N ILE A 158 4.65 -0.83 -4.91
CA ILE A 158 4.28 -2.25 -4.94
C ILE A 158 4.56 -2.81 -6.32
N TYR A 159 5.27 -3.94 -6.39
CA TYR A 159 5.47 -4.69 -7.62
C TYR A 159 5.03 -6.15 -7.44
N GLY A 160 4.82 -6.84 -8.55
CA GLY A 160 4.22 -8.17 -8.57
C GLY A 160 3.58 -8.45 -9.92
N PHE A 161 3.08 -9.67 -10.10
CA PHE A 161 2.34 -10.04 -11.30
C PHE A 161 1.14 -9.10 -11.53
N GLY A 162 1.02 -8.52 -12.72
CA GLY A 162 -0.01 -7.52 -13.03
C GLY A 162 0.22 -6.11 -12.42
N LYS A 163 1.39 -5.86 -11.81
CA LYS A 163 1.81 -4.54 -11.29
C LYS A 163 3.12 -4.01 -11.88
N LEU A 164 3.68 -4.71 -12.86
CA LEU A 164 4.86 -4.24 -13.58
C LEU A 164 4.49 -3.13 -14.60
N PRO A 165 5.35 -2.12 -14.83
CA PRO A 165 5.10 -1.02 -15.76
C PRO A 165 5.27 -1.41 -17.25
N LEU A 166 4.86 -2.64 -17.63
CA LEU A 166 5.10 -3.21 -18.96
C LEU A 166 4.52 -2.34 -20.08
N ASP A 167 3.33 -1.77 -19.90
CA ASP A 167 2.73 -0.90 -20.91
C ASP A 167 3.54 0.37 -21.13
N ARG A 168 4.12 0.95 -20.09
CA ARG A 168 4.98 2.14 -20.24
C ARG A 168 6.27 1.79 -20.97
N ILE A 169 6.84 0.61 -20.69
CA ILE A 169 8.06 0.11 -21.35
C ILE A 169 7.80 -0.19 -22.83
N LYS A 170 6.73 -0.92 -23.15
CA LYS A 170 6.33 -1.24 -24.53
C LYS A 170 6.09 0.01 -25.38
N ASN A 171 5.57 1.08 -24.77
CA ASN A 171 5.35 2.36 -25.42
C ASN A 171 6.59 3.28 -25.39
N ALA A 172 7.77 2.76 -25.02
CA ALA A 172 9.04 3.49 -24.94
C ALA A 172 8.93 4.83 -24.18
N ARG A 173 8.09 4.89 -23.14
CA ARG A 173 7.94 6.12 -22.35
C ARG A 173 9.26 6.41 -21.64
N PRO A 174 9.86 7.60 -21.87
CA PRO A 174 11.17 7.90 -21.32
C PRO A 174 11.22 7.83 -19.79
N VAL A 175 12.39 7.46 -19.27
CA VAL A 175 12.72 7.49 -17.83
C VAL A 175 13.81 8.52 -17.57
N LEU A 176 13.96 8.98 -16.34
CA LEU A 176 15.00 9.94 -15.98
C LEU A 176 16.39 9.33 -16.12
N ALA A 177 17.40 10.15 -16.39
CA ALA A 177 18.79 9.71 -16.29
C ALA A 177 19.10 9.18 -14.88
N PRO A 178 19.85 8.06 -14.75
CA PRO A 178 20.14 7.43 -13.45
C PRO A 178 20.69 8.40 -12.40
N GLU A 179 21.54 9.33 -12.81
CA GLU A 179 22.17 10.36 -11.97
C GLU A 179 21.20 11.42 -11.44
N LEU A 180 20.01 11.55 -12.06
CA LEU A 180 18.96 12.47 -11.64
C LEU A 180 17.92 11.79 -10.73
N CYS A 181 18.05 10.48 -10.50
CA CYS A 181 17.02 9.71 -9.82
C CYS A 181 17.23 9.70 -8.30
N PRO A 182 16.26 10.18 -7.50
CA PRO A 182 16.27 9.92 -6.07
C PRO A 182 16.09 8.43 -5.76
N TRP A 183 16.36 8.06 -4.50
CA TRP A 183 16.11 6.71 -4.01
C TRP A 183 14.61 6.41 -3.98
N SER A 184 14.27 5.21 -4.44
CA SER A 184 12.93 4.66 -4.41
C SER A 184 12.94 3.28 -3.74
N ASN A 185 11.79 2.88 -3.21
CA ASN A 185 11.68 1.68 -2.38
C ASN A 185 10.53 0.84 -2.90
N ARG A 186 10.62 -0.46 -2.72
CA ARG A 186 9.65 -1.41 -3.24
C ARG A 186 9.33 -2.50 -2.24
N VAL A 187 8.21 -3.17 -2.47
CA VAL A 187 7.86 -4.42 -1.83
C VAL A 187 7.12 -5.30 -2.83
N HIS A 188 7.43 -6.59 -2.83
CA HIS A 188 6.69 -7.55 -3.61
C HIS A 188 5.30 -7.75 -3.00
N VAL A 189 4.28 -7.92 -3.85
CA VAL A 189 2.89 -8.07 -3.41
C VAL A 189 2.71 -9.20 -2.39
N GLU A 190 3.37 -10.34 -2.57
CA GLU A 190 3.30 -11.49 -1.64
C GLU A 190 3.85 -11.18 -0.25
N ASP A 191 4.93 -10.40 -0.17
CA ASP A 191 5.50 -10.00 1.12
C ASP A 191 4.60 -8.98 1.81
N LEU A 192 3.96 -8.08 1.05
CA LEU A 192 2.94 -7.19 1.56
C LEU A 192 1.68 -7.94 2.05
N ILE A 193 1.23 -8.97 1.33
CA ILE A 193 0.13 -9.84 1.76
C ILE A 193 0.51 -10.50 3.09
N THR A 194 1.70 -11.08 3.17
CA THR A 194 2.22 -11.71 4.40
C THR A 194 2.28 -10.72 5.56
N ALA A 195 2.69 -9.48 5.31
CA ALA A 195 2.67 -8.41 6.31
C ALA A 195 1.25 -8.05 6.77
N CYS A 196 0.27 -7.98 5.86
CA CYS A 196 -1.13 -7.75 6.21
C CYS A 196 -1.67 -8.87 7.12
N MET A 197 -1.41 -10.12 6.76
CA MET A 197 -1.84 -11.29 7.53
C MET A 197 -1.21 -11.32 8.92
N SER A 198 0.08 -10.96 9.02
CA SER A 198 0.83 -10.89 10.29
C SER A 198 0.33 -9.74 11.16
N ALA A 199 0.09 -8.57 10.58
CA ALA A 199 -0.47 -7.40 11.26
C ALA A 199 -1.85 -7.68 11.86
N ALA A 200 -2.69 -8.46 11.17
CA ALA A 200 -3.97 -8.87 11.71
C ALA A 200 -3.86 -9.81 12.92
N ARG A 201 -2.72 -10.48 13.15
CA ARG A 201 -2.56 -11.56 14.14
C ARG A 201 -1.59 -11.25 15.27
N ILE A 202 -0.70 -10.27 15.12
CA ILE A 202 0.29 -9.91 16.14
C ILE A 202 -0.38 -9.55 17.47
N LYS A 203 0.21 -9.99 18.60
CA LYS A 203 -0.35 -9.76 19.93
C LYS A 203 -0.03 -8.36 20.46
N ALA A 204 1.25 -7.96 20.38
CA ALA A 204 1.73 -6.66 20.83
C ALA A 204 2.33 -5.92 19.62
N PRO A 205 1.53 -5.17 18.85
CA PRO A 205 2.06 -4.45 17.69
C PRO A 205 2.88 -3.22 18.11
N ALA A 206 3.92 -2.92 17.33
CA ALA A 206 4.51 -1.60 17.30
C ALA A 206 3.53 -0.59 16.66
N PRO A 207 3.71 0.73 16.88
CA PRO A 207 2.78 1.74 16.35
C PRO A 207 2.67 1.79 14.82
N ALA A 208 3.74 1.39 14.10
CA ALA A 208 3.79 1.27 12.66
C ALA A 208 4.90 0.30 12.22
N TYR A 209 4.82 -0.17 10.98
CA TYR A 209 5.86 -0.97 10.32
C TYR A 209 6.12 -0.45 8.91
N ASN A 210 7.38 -0.34 8.53
CA ASN A 210 7.82 -0.12 7.16
C ASN A 210 7.82 -1.44 6.40
N ILE A 211 7.01 -1.53 5.34
CA ILE A 211 6.83 -2.77 4.58
C ILE A 211 7.57 -2.66 3.24
N SER A 212 8.89 -2.88 3.28
CA SER A 212 9.81 -2.82 2.13
C SER A 212 10.63 -4.10 2.00
N ASP A 213 11.10 -4.42 0.80
CA ASP A 213 12.11 -5.46 0.56
C ASP A 213 13.47 -5.16 1.24
N GLY A 214 13.76 -3.89 1.54
CA GLY A 214 15.02 -3.44 2.14
C GLY A 214 16.14 -3.25 1.13
N HIS A 215 15.82 -3.30 -0.17
CA HIS A 215 16.77 -3.17 -1.27
C HIS A 215 16.42 -1.96 -2.16
N PRO A 216 16.64 -0.71 -1.65
CA PRO A 216 16.30 0.50 -2.37
C PRO A 216 17.06 0.60 -3.70
N SER A 217 16.39 1.11 -4.72
CA SER A 217 16.97 1.40 -6.03
C SER A 217 16.30 2.62 -6.65
N THR A 218 16.65 3.01 -7.88
CA THR A 218 16.01 4.14 -8.55
C THR A 218 14.79 3.69 -9.37
N MET A 219 13.94 4.64 -9.78
CA MET A 219 12.87 4.34 -10.74
C MET A 219 13.44 3.85 -12.07
N THR A 220 14.54 4.44 -12.54
CA THR A 220 15.19 4.03 -13.79
C THR A 220 15.75 2.62 -13.71
N ASP A 221 16.45 2.27 -12.63
CA ASP A 221 16.92 0.90 -12.39
C ASP A 221 15.76 -0.10 -12.41
N PHE A 222 14.64 0.23 -11.78
CA PHE A 222 13.44 -0.61 -11.81
C PHE A 222 12.89 -0.80 -13.22
N PHE A 223 12.74 0.27 -14.00
CA PHE A 223 12.24 0.16 -15.38
C PHE A 223 13.19 -0.66 -16.26
N PHE A 224 14.50 -0.49 -16.10
CA PHE A 224 15.49 -1.27 -16.84
C PHE A 224 15.45 -2.74 -16.47
N LYS A 225 15.47 -3.08 -15.17
CA LYS A 225 15.39 -4.46 -14.72
C LYS A 225 14.08 -5.15 -15.15
N VAL A 226 12.96 -4.43 -15.14
CA VAL A 226 11.69 -4.96 -15.65
C VAL A 226 11.77 -5.20 -17.16
N ALA A 227 12.35 -4.27 -17.93
CA ALA A 227 12.49 -4.42 -19.37
C ALA A 227 13.39 -5.63 -19.71
N ASP A 228 14.54 -5.75 -19.04
CA ASP A 228 15.48 -6.86 -19.22
C ASP A 228 14.81 -8.20 -18.91
N ALA A 229 14.13 -8.30 -17.76
CA ALA A 229 13.44 -9.53 -17.36
C ALA A 229 12.27 -9.90 -18.27
N ALA A 230 11.65 -8.90 -18.93
CA ALA A 230 10.59 -9.10 -19.91
C ALA A 230 11.10 -9.36 -21.34
N GLY A 231 12.41 -9.29 -21.58
CA GLY A 231 12.99 -9.35 -22.93
C GLY A 231 12.58 -8.17 -23.82
N LEU A 232 12.31 -7.00 -23.24
CA LEU A 232 11.91 -5.79 -23.93
C LEU A 232 13.08 -4.79 -24.01
N PRO A 233 13.13 -3.92 -25.04
CA PRO A 233 14.08 -2.81 -25.08
C PRO A 233 13.92 -1.90 -23.85
N ARG A 234 15.05 -1.49 -23.27
CA ARG A 234 15.05 -0.49 -22.20
C ARG A 234 14.48 0.83 -22.71
N PRO A 235 13.62 1.52 -21.93
CA PRO A 235 13.10 2.83 -22.32
C PRO A 235 14.21 3.87 -22.50
N PRO A 236 14.01 4.88 -23.36
CA PRO A 236 14.95 5.97 -23.54
C PRO A 236 15.11 6.80 -22.25
N ILE A 237 16.25 7.48 -22.14
CA ILE A 237 16.61 8.32 -21.00
C ILE A 237 16.33 9.79 -21.34
N LEU A 238 15.73 10.53 -20.41
CA LEU A 238 15.65 12.00 -20.44
C LEU A 238 16.84 12.60 -19.70
N THR A 239 17.55 13.49 -20.38
CA THR A 239 18.61 14.32 -19.80
C THR A 239 18.03 15.45 -18.94
N THR A 240 18.87 16.15 -18.18
CA THR A 240 18.45 17.27 -17.30
C THR A 240 17.69 18.37 -18.05
N GLN A 241 18.13 18.71 -19.26
CA GLN A 241 17.49 19.75 -20.09
C GLN A 241 16.09 19.31 -20.54
N GLU A 242 15.95 18.06 -21.00
CA GLU A 242 14.67 17.52 -21.48
C GLU A 242 13.69 17.25 -20.33
N ALA A 243 14.21 16.80 -19.19
CA ALA A 243 13.43 16.57 -17.99
C ALA A 243 12.69 17.85 -17.60
N SER A 244 13.39 18.99 -17.50
CA SER A 244 12.80 20.28 -17.11
C SER A 244 11.62 20.74 -17.99
N ALA A 245 11.62 20.37 -19.27
CA ALA A 245 10.56 20.72 -20.23
C ALA A 245 9.39 19.73 -20.24
N GLN A 246 9.56 18.51 -19.73
CA GLN A 246 8.60 17.40 -19.84
C GLN A 246 8.15 16.81 -18.49
N LEU A 247 8.48 17.45 -17.35
CA LEU A 247 8.11 16.92 -16.04
C LEU A 247 6.57 16.88 -15.85
N SER A 248 5.97 15.70 -15.96
CA SER A 248 4.60 15.48 -15.50
C SER A 248 4.49 15.73 -13.99
N LYS A 249 3.29 16.02 -13.47
CA LYS A 249 3.07 16.20 -12.02
C LYS A 249 3.53 14.98 -11.21
N GLU A 250 3.39 13.76 -11.76
CA GLU A 250 3.87 12.55 -11.10
C GLU A 250 5.41 12.49 -11.04
N MET A 251 6.11 12.92 -12.10
CA MET A 251 7.57 12.99 -12.10
C MET A 251 8.08 14.06 -11.14
N GLN A 252 7.41 15.21 -11.04
CA GLN A 252 7.75 16.24 -10.05
C GLN A 252 7.61 15.71 -8.63
N SER A 253 6.50 15.02 -8.33
CA SER A 253 6.32 14.39 -7.01
C SER A 253 7.36 13.33 -6.71
N TYR A 254 7.83 12.58 -7.72
CA TYR A 254 8.89 11.59 -7.55
C TYR A 254 10.24 12.24 -7.25
N LEU A 255 10.61 13.27 -8.02
CA LEU A 255 11.85 14.01 -7.87
C LEU A 255 11.95 14.76 -6.53
N ALA A 256 10.80 15.08 -5.92
CA ALA A 256 10.74 15.86 -4.69
C ALA A 256 11.18 15.09 -3.42
N GLU A 257 11.23 13.75 -3.44
CA GLU A 257 11.48 12.96 -2.24
C GLU A 257 12.52 11.84 -2.46
N SER A 258 13.55 11.78 -1.61
CA SER A 258 14.56 10.71 -1.59
C SER A 258 14.69 10.09 -0.21
N LYS A 259 14.55 8.77 -0.11
CA LYS A 259 14.67 8.01 1.16
C LYS A 259 14.95 6.53 0.89
N ARG A 260 15.60 5.87 1.83
CA ARG A 260 15.83 4.42 1.84
C ARG A 260 15.12 3.83 3.06
N ILE A 261 14.31 2.79 2.86
CA ILE A 261 13.41 2.28 3.91
C ILE A 261 14.06 1.08 4.58
N ASP A 262 14.30 1.21 5.88
CA ASP A 262 14.69 0.08 6.73
C ASP A 262 13.48 -0.83 6.97
N ASN A 263 13.71 -2.14 6.90
CA ASN A 263 12.68 -3.17 7.11
C ASN A 263 12.96 -4.10 8.29
N THR A 264 13.86 -3.69 9.20
CA THR A 264 14.30 -4.50 10.33
C THR A 264 13.13 -4.81 11.27
N LEU A 265 12.31 -3.82 11.61
CA LEU A 265 11.15 -4.02 12.48
C LEU A 265 10.08 -4.95 11.86
N MET A 266 9.91 -4.92 10.54
CA MET A 266 9.05 -5.85 9.82
C MET A 266 9.56 -7.31 9.95
N LYS A 267 10.88 -7.52 9.81
CA LYS A 267 11.48 -8.86 9.91
C LYS A 267 11.47 -9.39 11.34
N GLU A 268 11.95 -8.58 12.28
CA GLU A 268 12.27 -9.03 13.63
C GLU A 268 11.06 -9.00 14.56
N HIS A 269 10.15 -8.04 14.39
CA HIS A 269 9.02 -7.85 15.30
C HIS A 269 7.68 -8.25 14.69
N LEU A 270 7.40 -7.85 13.44
CA LEU A 270 6.19 -8.32 12.74
C LEU A 270 6.30 -9.81 12.33
N GLY A 271 7.52 -10.35 12.28
CA GLY A 271 7.80 -11.75 11.97
C GLY A 271 7.68 -12.08 10.49
N VAL A 272 7.83 -11.09 9.61
CA VAL A 272 7.71 -11.26 8.16
C VAL A 272 9.11 -11.42 7.56
N VAL A 273 9.44 -12.64 7.16
CA VAL A 273 10.66 -12.92 6.38
C VAL A 273 10.32 -12.74 4.89
N PRO A 274 10.90 -11.75 4.17
CA PRO A 274 10.59 -11.53 2.77
C PRO A 274 10.94 -12.74 1.93
N ARG A 275 9.97 -13.26 1.18
CA ARG A 275 10.21 -14.25 0.12
C ARG A 275 10.96 -13.61 -1.05
N PHE A 276 10.75 -12.31 -1.26
CA PHE A 276 11.38 -11.51 -2.30
C PHE A 276 12.14 -10.34 -1.67
N PRO A 277 13.35 -10.59 -1.13
CA PRO A 277 14.18 -9.60 -0.45
C PRO A 277 14.81 -8.57 -1.40
N ASP A 278 14.64 -8.74 -2.71
CA ASP A 278 15.11 -7.83 -3.74
C ASP A 278 14.26 -7.94 -5.01
N LEU A 279 14.43 -6.95 -5.88
CA LEU A 279 13.72 -6.86 -7.14
C LEU A 279 14.06 -8.02 -8.09
N GLU A 280 15.31 -8.46 -8.14
CA GLU A 280 15.76 -9.51 -9.05
C GLU A 280 15.03 -10.82 -8.78
N ARG A 281 15.00 -11.27 -7.52
CA ARG A 281 14.30 -12.48 -7.10
C ARG A 281 12.80 -12.40 -7.36
N GLY A 282 12.20 -11.23 -7.13
CA GLY A 282 10.79 -11.00 -7.43
C GLY A 282 10.49 -11.06 -8.93
N LEU A 283 11.31 -10.41 -9.78
CA LEU A 283 11.13 -10.46 -11.24
C LEU A 283 11.36 -11.88 -11.77
N ASN A 284 12.39 -12.57 -11.30
CA ASN A 284 12.65 -13.96 -11.68
C ASN A 284 11.44 -14.85 -11.38
N ALA A 285 10.80 -14.69 -10.22
CA ALA A 285 9.60 -15.45 -9.90
C ALA A 285 8.41 -15.10 -10.80
N ILE A 286 8.24 -13.84 -11.17
CA ILE A 286 7.17 -13.39 -12.08
C ILE A 286 7.37 -13.98 -13.48
N PHE A 287 8.57 -13.90 -14.05
CA PHE A 287 8.83 -14.31 -15.42
C PHE A 287 9.09 -15.82 -15.60
N SER A 288 9.54 -16.52 -14.55
CA SER A 288 9.62 -17.99 -14.55
C SER A 288 8.28 -18.69 -14.32
N GLY A 289 7.21 -17.93 -14.05
CA GLY A 289 5.88 -18.45 -13.75
C GLY A 289 5.67 -18.89 -12.29
N LEU A 290 6.71 -18.85 -11.46
CA LEU A 290 6.64 -19.22 -10.02
C LEU A 290 5.78 -18.27 -9.17
N ALA A 291 5.43 -17.08 -9.69
CA ALA A 291 4.55 -16.11 -9.03
C ALA A 291 3.14 -16.03 -9.68
N ASN A 292 2.81 -16.90 -10.63
CA ASN A 292 1.49 -16.92 -11.29
C ASN A 292 0.42 -17.72 -10.54
N ASP A 293 0.82 -18.51 -9.52
CA ASP A 293 -0.06 -19.43 -8.78
C ASP A 293 -0.57 -18.85 -7.43
N GLY A 294 -0.84 -17.54 -7.37
CA GLY A 294 -1.32 -16.81 -6.17
C GLY A 294 -2.69 -16.16 -6.30
#